data_AF-A0A921BG57-F1
#
_entry.id   AF-A0A921BG57-F1
#
_cell.length_a   1.000
_cell.length_b   1.000
_cell.length_c   1.000
_cell.angle_alpha   90.00
_cell.angle_beta   90.00
_cell.angle_gamma   90.00
#
_symmetry.space_group_name_H-M   'P 1'
#
loop_
_entity.id
_entity.type
_entity.pdbx_description
1 polymer ?
#
loop_
_entity_poly.entity_id
_entity_poly.type
_entity_poly.pdbx_seq_one_letter_code
_entity_poly.pdbx_strand_id
1 'polypeptide(L)'
;MLTGQAIEADEAKQLGLVNEVMPQSELMGRAWVLAEQLAQQSDLVLRYTRVATTQYIKRVMQDILGYGLALEGLGSADTLLNQKPN
;
A
#
# COMPACT_ATOMS: atom_id res chain seq x y z
N MET A 1 -3.42 10.36 8.79
CA MET A 1 -3.17 11.56 7.95
C MET A 1 -3.76 12.76 8.67
N LEU A 2 -3.23 13.98 8.48
CA LEU A 2 -3.40 15.20 9.31
C LEU A 2 -2.52 15.28 10.56
N THR A 3 -2.40 14.21 11.37
CA THR A 3 -1.57 14.22 12.60
C THR A 3 -0.11 13.81 12.39
N GLY A 4 0.23 13.25 11.23
CA GLY A 4 1.56 12.69 10.97
C GLY A 4 1.92 11.47 11.82
N GLN A 5 0.94 10.78 12.43
CA GLN A 5 1.19 9.59 13.25
C GLN A 5 1.96 8.50 12.49
N ALA A 6 3.05 8.03 13.08
CA ALA A 6 3.75 6.82 12.67
C ALA A 6 3.05 5.59 13.27
N ILE A 7 2.89 4.53 12.47
CA ILE A 7 2.27 3.27 12.89
C ILE A 7 3.37 2.22 12.97
N GLU A 8 3.59 1.68 14.17
CA GLU A 8 4.59 0.64 14.42
C GLU A 8 4.10 -0.75 13.97
N ALA A 9 5.02 -1.70 13.80
CA ALA A 9 4.73 -3.01 13.19
C ALA A 9 3.61 -3.79 13.90
N ASP A 10 3.60 -3.82 15.23
CA ASP A 10 2.58 -4.53 16.01
C ASP A 10 1.22 -3.86 15.91
N GLU A 11 1.17 -2.53 15.91
CA GLU A 11 -0.06 -1.76 15.68
C GLU A 11 -0.58 -1.99 14.25
N ALA A 12 0.30 -1.95 13.25
CA ALA A 12 -0.05 -2.24 11.86
C ALA A 12 -0.67 -3.64 11.69
N LYS A 13 -0.19 -4.62 12.46
CA LYS A 13 -0.77 -5.97 12.51
C LYS A 13 -2.17 -5.98 13.13
N GLN A 14 -2.37 -5.27 14.24
CA GLN A 14 -3.69 -5.14 14.87
C GLN A 14 -4.70 -4.45 13.96
N LEU A 15 -4.26 -3.45 13.18
CA LEU A 15 -5.08 -2.74 12.20
C LEU A 15 -5.34 -3.55 10.91
N GLY A 16 -4.71 -4.72 10.75
CA GLY A 16 -4.84 -5.55 9.56
C GLY A 16 -4.06 -5.03 8.33
N LEU A 17 -3.17 -4.06 8.51
CA LEU A 17 -2.26 -3.57 7.46
C LEU A 17 -1.11 -4.55 7.20
N VAL A 18 -0.69 -5.28 8.24
CA VAL A 18 0.37 -6.29 8.20
C VAL A 18 -0.19 -7.64 8.67
N ASN A 19 0.17 -8.72 8.00
CA ASN A 19 -0.28 -10.07 8.38
C ASN A 19 0.64 -10.73 9.44
N GLU A 20 1.95 -10.55 9.31
CA GLU A 20 2.96 -11.18 10.16
C GLU A 20 4.05 -10.17 10.55
N VAL A 21 4.53 -10.24 11.80
CA VAL A 21 5.63 -9.42 12.35
C VAL A 21 6.65 -10.38 12.93
N MET A 22 7.93 -10.17 12.65
CA MET A 22 9.04 -11.04 13.02
C MET A 22 10.38 -10.28 13.01
N PRO A 23 11.46 -10.86 13.55
CA PRO A 23 12.80 -10.29 13.43
C PRO A 23 13.23 -10.10 11.97
N GLN A 24 14.01 -9.04 11.71
CA GLN A 24 14.45 -8.69 10.35
C GLN A 24 15.19 -9.84 9.64
N SER A 25 16.00 -10.60 10.38
CA SER A 25 16.76 -11.74 9.86
C SER A 25 15.89 -12.88 9.33
N GLU A 26 14.63 -12.97 9.77
CA GLU A 26 13.71 -14.06 9.43
C GLU A 26 12.77 -13.70 8.27
N LEU A 27 12.61 -12.40 7.99
CA LEU A 27 11.63 -11.86 7.05
C LEU A 27 11.73 -12.51 5.66
N MET A 28 12.92 -12.52 5.07
CA MET A 28 13.09 -13.06 3.72
C MET A 28 12.89 -14.58 3.68
N GLY A 29 13.35 -15.30 4.72
CA GLY A 29 13.12 -16.74 4.82
C GLY A 29 11.63 -17.06 4.86
N ARG A 30 10.87 -16.32 5.67
CA ARG A 30 9.41 -16.49 5.77
C ARG A 30 8.69 -16.14 4.47
N ALA A 31 9.09 -15.07 3.79
CA ALA A 31 8.52 -14.66 2.51
C ALA A 31 8.68 -15.75 1.43
N TRP A 32 9.85 -16.40 1.39
CA TRP A 32 10.10 -17.50 0.46
C TRP A 32 9.23 -18.72 0.74
N VAL A 33 9.03 -19.10 2.01
CA VAL A 33 8.11 -20.21 2.36
C VAL A 33 6.70 -19.95 1.81
N LEU A 34 6.19 -18.72 1.94
CA LEU A 34 4.88 -18.35 1.36
C LEU A 34 4.90 -18.37 -0.17
N ALA A 35 5.96 -17.87 -0.79
CA ALA A 35 6.12 -17.87 -2.24
C ALA A 35 6.16 -19.30 -2.81
N GLU A 36 6.87 -20.22 -2.15
CA GLU A 36 6.93 -21.63 -2.51
C GLU A 36 5.57 -22.31 -2.40
N GLN A 37 4.80 -22.01 -1.34
CA GLN A 37 3.43 -22.51 -1.19
C GLN A 37 2.51 -22.02 -2.32
N LEU A 38 2.64 -20.74 -2.71
CA LEU A 38 1.91 -20.19 -3.85
C LEU A 38 2.34 -20.84 -5.16
N ALA A 39 3.64 -21.09 -5.35
CA ALA A 39 4.20 -21.69 -6.56
C ALA A 39 3.74 -23.14 -6.82
N GLN A 40 3.13 -23.81 -5.83
CA GLN A 40 2.49 -25.11 -6.03
C GLN A 40 1.17 -25.04 -6.81
N GLN A 41 0.59 -23.84 -6.97
CA GLN A 41 -0.64 -23.63 -7.72
C GLN A 41 -0.36 -23.46 -9.22
N SER A 42 -1.35 -23.76 -10.07
CA SER A 42 -1.22 -23.48 -11.50
C SER A 42 -1.12 -21.98 -11.80
N ASP A 43 -0.42 -21.63 -12.88
CA ASP A 43 -0.28 -20.24 -13.35
C ASP A 43 -1.62 -19.50 -13.49
N LEU A 44 -2.66 -20.19 -13.99
CA LEU A 44 -3.99 -19.60 -14.14
C LEU A 44 -4.63 -19.27 -12.80
N VAL A 45 -4.53 -20.17 -11.81
CA VAL A 45 -5.07 -19.94 -10.46
C VAL A 45 -4.40 -18.72 -9.84
N LEU A 46 -3.07 -18.61 -9.91
CA LEU A 46 -2.33 -17.48 -9.36
C LEU A 46 -2.74 -16.15 -10.03
N ARG A 47 -2.73 -16.12 -11.36
CA ARG A 47 -3.05 -14.91 -12.14
C ARG A 47 -4.49 -14.46 -11.90
N TYR A 48 -5.45 -15.38 -11.94
CA TYR A 48 -6.87 -15.03 -11.82
C TYR A 48 -7.28 -14.72 -10.39
N THR A 49 -6.67 -15.37 -9.39
CA THR A 49 -6.85 -14.98 -7.99
C THR A 49 -6.39 -13.54 -7.78
N ARG A 50 -5.24 -13.13 -8.33
CA ARG A 50 -4.77 -11.74 -8.26
C ARG A 50 -5.71 -10.76 -8.96
N VAL A 51 -6.27 -11.12 -10.12
CA VAL A 51 -7.27 -10.29 -10.83
C VAL A 51 -8.51 -10.10 -9.96
N ALA A 52 -9.10 -11.18 -9.46
CA ALA A 52 -10.32 -11.13 -8.67
C ALA A 52 -10.13 -10.33 -7.37
N THR A 53 -9.05 -10.59 -6.64
CA THR A 53 -8.76 -9.95 -5.34
C THR A 53 -8.39 -8.48 -5.44
N THR A 54 -7.88 -8.01 -6.59
CA THR A 54 -7.51 -6.60 -6.77
C THR A 54 -8.59 -5.74 -7.43
N GLN A 55 -9.74 -6.32 -7.81
CA GLN A 55 -10.75 -5.60 -8.57
C GLN A 55 -11.31 -4.39 -7.81
N TYR A 56 -11.60 -4.56 -6.51
CA TYR A 56 -12.15 -3.49 -5.67
C TYR A 56 -11.19 -2.30 -5.56
N ILE A 57 -9.92 -2.56 -5.22
CA ILE A 57 -8.94 -1.48 -5.05
C ILE A 57 -8.66 -0.75 -6.36
N LYS A 58 -8.64 -1.46 -7.51
CA LYS A 58 -8.51 -0.83 -8.83
C LYS A 58 -9.65 0.14 -9.11
N ARG A 59 -10.88 -0.24 -8.78
CA ARG A 59 -12.06 0.62 -8.95
C ARG A 59 -11.94 1.91 -8.14
N VAL A 60 -11.66 1.78 -6.84
CA VAL A 60 -11.50 2.94 -5.96
C VAL A 60 -10.39 3.87 -6.45
N MET A 61 -9.25 3.31 -6.89
CA MET A 61 -8.16 4.11 -7.46
C MET A 61 -8.58 4.84 -8.74
N GLN A 62 -9.30 4.19 -9.65
CA GLN A 62 -9.82 4.84 -10.86
C GLN A 62 -10.78 5.98 -10.54
N ASP A 63 -11.61 5.81 -9.50
CA ASP A 63 -12.62 6.78 -9.13
C ASP A 63 -12.03 8.05 -8.48
N ILE A 64 -11.01 7.93 -7.62
CA ILE A 64 -10.55 9.04 -6.76
C ILE A 64 -9.13 9.53 -7.00
N LEU A 65 -8.22 8.71 -7.56
CA LEU A 65 -6.79 9.02 -7.59
C LEU A 65 -6.50 10.29 -8.39
N GLY A 66 -7.09 10.45 -9.57
CA GLY A 66 -6.87 11.63 -10.42
C GLY A 66 -7.33 12.93 -9.76
N TYR A 67 -8.46 12.89 -9.07
CA TYR A 67 -8.96 14.05 -8.33
C TYR A 67 -8.07 14.39 -7.13
N GLY A 68 -7.65 13.38 -6.35
CA GLY A 68 -6.73 13.56 -5.23
C GLY A 68 -5.41 14.22 -5.64
N LEU A 69 -4.80 13.73 -6.73
CA LEU A 69 -3.55 14.29 -7.27
C LEU A 69 -3.72 15.73 -7.77
N ALA A 70 -4.87 16.08 -8.37
CA ALA A 70 -5.14 17.45 -8.78
C ALA A 70 -5.22 18.40 -7.58
N LEU A 71 -5.89 17.99 -6.50
CA LEU A 71 -5.97 18.77 -5.26
C LEU A 71 -4.60 18.92 -4.57
N GLU A 72 -3.81 17.83 -4.52
CA GLU A 72 -2.45 17.86 -3.98
C GLU A 72 -1.56 18.84 -4.78
N GLY A 73 -1.65 18.81 -6.10
CA GLY A 73 -0.93 19.73 -6.97
C GLY A 73 -1.31 21.19 -6.75
N LEU A 74 -2.61 21.48 -6.63
CA LEU A 74 -3.11 22.83 -6.33
C LEU A 74 -2.63 23.33 -4.96
N GLY A 75 -2.69 22.50 -3.92
CA GLY A 75 -2.20 22.86 -2.58
C GLY A 75 -0.68 23.10 -2.56
N SER A 76 0.07 22.30 -3.32
CA SER A 76 1.52 22.50 -3.48
C SER A 76 1.84 23.80 -4.23
N ALA A 77 1.12 24.09 -5.31
CA ALA A 77 1.27 25.33 -6.07
C ALA A 77 0.93 26.57 -5.23
N ASP A 78 -0.16 26.53 -4.47
CA ASP A 78 -0.54 27.61 -3.55
C ASP A 78 0.57 27.86 -2.52
N THR A 79 1.12 26.79 -1.94
CA THR A 79 2.25 26.88 -1.00
C THR A 79 3.47 27.55 -1.64
N LEU A 80 3.81 27.20 -2.89
CA LEU A 80 4.94 27.80 -3.61
C LEU A 80 4.71 29.27 -3.97
N LEU A 81 3.48 29.64 -4.35
CA LEU A 81 3.13 31.01 -4.72
C LEU A 81 3.04 31.94 -3.50
N ASN A 82 2.59 31.40 -2.35
CA ASN A 82 2.37 32.17 -1.13
C ASN A 82 3.57 32.14 -0.16
N GLN A 83 4.59 31.32 -0.41
CA GLN A 83 5.88 31.44 0.26
C GLN A 83 6.58 32.73 -0.23
N LYS A 84 6.39 33.83 0.51
CA LYS A 84 7.21 35.03 0.35
C LYS A 84 8.70 34.66 0.52
N PRO A 85 9.59 35.09 -0.38
CA PRO A 85 11.02 35.08 -0.08
C PRO A 85 11.24 36.04 1.09
N ASN A 86 11.78 35.52 2.20
CA ASN A 86 12.49 36.34 3.17
C ASN A 86 13.83 36.78 2.59
#